data_AF-A0A519E6S8-F1
#
_entry.id   AF-A0A519E6S8-F1
#
_cell.length_a   1.000
_cell.length_b   1.000
_cell.length_c   1.000
_cell.angle_alpha   90.00
_cell.angle_beta   90.00
_cell.angle_gamma   90.00
#
_symmetry.space_group_name_H-M   'P 1'
#
loop_
_entity.id
_entity.type
_entity.pdbx_description
1 polymer ?
#
loop_
_entity_poly.entity_id
_entity_poly.type
_entity_poly.pdbx_seq_one_letter_code
_entity_poly.pdbx_strand_id
1 'polypeptide(L)'
;MPTELQQWCSQSIRTDRNNVPDGVFDNDSRVEAETALQRSLAAFNRERFEPALPTMAWRSSIDRLAEGMREEGEFLEKRRIAVSVRAAGVPRDPDAFVHWFEALEQDGPGQHDPLFPWLAEAATMEEMCWFLTQEVAGEAGFEDLSALTQVKLPARPKLEIARNYWDEMGRGNPKAMHGPLLEALADRLGLEPTVEATVWEALALANVMAGLAANRRYAYHSIGALGVIEQTAPSRAVFVGKGLKRLGVPAGDRHYFDLHAI
;
A
#
# COMPACT_ATOMS: atom_id res chain seq x y z
N MET A 1 15.28 -13.18 16.50
CA MET A 1 14.45 -14.28 15.94
C MET A 1 13.02 -13.76 15.93
N PRO A 2 12.50 -13.35 14.75
CA PRO A 2 11.26 -12.57 14.60
C PRO A 2 9.98 -13.44 14.63
N THR A 3 10.02 -14.59 15.31
CA THR A 3 8.97 -15.61 15.22
C THR A 3 7.66 -15.21 15.91
N GLU A 4 7.69 -14.41 16.98
CA GLU A 4 6.46 -14.01 17.70
C GLU A 4 5.66 -12.94 16.95
N LEU A 5 6.32 -11.98 16.29
CA LEU A 5 5.64 -10.95 15.47
C LEU A 5 5.11 -11.48 14.14
N GLN A 6 5.87 -12.35 13.46
CA GLN A 6 5.36 -13.04 12.28
C GLN A 6 4.13 -13.90 12.63
N GLN A 7 4.14 -14.54 13.80
CA GLN A 7 2.97 -15.26 14.32
C GLN A 7 1.82 -14.32 14.70
N TRP A 8 2.09 -13.14 15.25
CA TRP A 8 1.06 -12.16 15.65
C TRP A 8 0.36 -11.52 14.44
N CYS A 9 1.11 -11.06 13.43
CA CYS A 9 0.53 -10.58 12.16
C CYS A 9 -0.29 -11.68 11.48
N SER A 10 0.19 -12.92 11.52
CA SER A 10 -0.54 -14.09 11.01
C SER A 10 -1.78 -14.48 11.83
N GLN A 11 -1.87 -14.07 13.11
CA GLN A 11 -2.96 -14.37 14.04
C GLN A 11 -4.00 -13.26 14.14
N SER A 12 -3.63 -11.98 14.08
CA SER A 12 -4.59 -10.85 14.05
C SER A 12 -5.43 -10.84 12.76
N ILE A 13 -4.89 -11.37 11.65
CA ILE A 13 -5.69 -11.65 10.43
C ILE A 13 -6.70 -12.79 10.64
N ARG A 14 -6.53 -13.65 11.66
CA ARG A 14 -7.44 -14.78 11.95
C ARG A 14 -8.62 -14.38 12.85
N THR A 15 -8.52 -13.33 13.65
CA THR A 15 -9.57 -12.94 14.62
C THR A 15 -10.78 -12.27 13.97
N ASP A 16 -10.68 -11.85 12.71
CA ASP A 16 -11.81 -11.34 11.91
C ASP A 16 -12.64 -12.47 11.24
N ARG A 17 -12.38 -13.74 11.59
CA ARG A 17 -13.01 -14.94 11.00
C ARG A 17 -14.14 -15.57 11.82
N ASN A 18 -14.78 -14.86 12.74
CA ASN A 18 -15.91 -15.41 13.53
C ASN A 18 -17.17 -15.78 12.70
N ASN A 19 -17.06 -15.98 11.38
CA ASN A 19 -18.15 -16.47 10.55
C ASN A 19 -17.74 -17.38 9.38
N VAL A 20 -16.61 -18.11 9.45
CA VAL A 20 -16.28 -19.15 8.45
C VAL A 20 -16.03 -20.50 9.16
N PRO A 21 -16.74 -21.59 8.80
CA PRO A 21 -16.63 -22.88 9.50
C PRO A 21 -15.23 -23.51 9.43
N ASP A 22 -14.89 -24.23 10.50
CA ASP A 22 -13.61 -24.92 10.70
C ASP A 22 -13.23 -25.90 9.58
N GLY A 23 -11.97 -25.80 9.12
CA GLY A 23 -11.37 -26.69 8.13
C GLY A 23 -10.00 -26.26 7.58
N VAL A 24 -9.17 -25.52 8.32
CA VAL A 24 -7.96 -24.86 7.79
C VAL A 24 -6.67 -25.51 8.30
N PHE A 25 -6.21 -26.57 7.62
CA PHE A 25 -4.82 -27.02 7.63
C PHE A 25 -4.24 -27.11 6.20
N ASP A 26 -4.69 -26.22 5.30
CA ASP A 26 -4.20 -26.03 3.92
C ASP A 26 -3.60 -24.61 3.74
N ASN A 27 -2.91 -24.10 4.79
CA ASN A 27 -2.56 -22.68 4.89
C ASN A 27 -1.15 -22.34 4.37
N ASP A 28 -0.17 -23.25 4.47
CA ASP A 28 1.22 -22.97 4.09
C ASP A 28 1.41 -22.98 2.57
N SER A 29 0.79 -23.94 1.86
CA SER A 29 0.79 -24.02 0.39
C SER A 29 0.23 -22.75 -0.26
N ARG A 30 -0.84 -22.19 0.33
CA ARG A 30 -1.48 -20.97 -0.13
C ARG A 30 -0.62 -19.74 0.16
N VAL A 31 0.00 -19.66 1.33
CA VAL A 31 0.92 -18.57 1.68
C VAL A 31 2.15 -18.58 0.77
N GLU A 32 2.71 -19.75 0.48
CA GLU A 32 3.82 -19.93 -0.46
C GLU A 32 3.42 -19.47 -1.88
N ALA A 33 2.24 -19.88 -2.35
CA ALA A 33 1.74 -19.49 -3.67
C ALA A 33 1.49 -17.98 -3.78
N GLU A 34 0.87 -17.36 -2.77
CA GLU A 34 0.69 -15.90 -2.74
C GLU A 34 2.04 -15.19 -2.66
N THR A 35 2.97 -15.65 -1.83
CA THR A 35 4.32 -15.07 -1.75
C THR A 35 5.03 -15.12 -3.09
N ALA A 36 5.00 -16.25 -3.79
CA ALA A 36 5.61 -16.40 -5.10
C ALA A 36 4.98 -15.45 -6.13
N LEU A 37 3.65 -15.39 -6.19
CA LEU A 37 2.91 -14.50 -7.07
C LEU A 37 3.23 -13.03 -6.79
N GLN A 38 3.18 -12.60 -5.53
CA GLN A 38 3.40 -11.19 -5.19
C GLN A 38 4.84 -10.75 -5.45
N ARG A 39 5.83 -11.64 -5.28
CA ARG A 39 7.21 -11.35 -5.67
C ARG A 39 7.39 -11.26 -7.18
N SER A 40 6.73 -12.13 -7.95
CA SER A 40 6.70 -12.05 -9.43
C SER A 40 6.16 -10.70 -9.89
N LEU A 41 5.00 -10.31 -9.37
CA LEU A 41 4.35 -9.04 -9.70
C LEU A 41 5.18 -7.83 -9.25
N ALA A 42 5.83 -7.89 -8.08
CA ALA A 42 6.70 -6.82 -7.62
C ALA A 42 7.93 -6.65 -8.53
N ALA A 43 8.53 -7.76 -8.98
CA ALA A 43 9.63 -7.73 -9.95
C ALA A 43 9.18 -7.18 -11.31
N PHE A 44 7.99 -7.57 -11.78
CA PHE A 44 7.38 -7.01 -12.99
C PHE A 44 7.13 -5.50 -12.85
N ASN A 45 6.62 -5.04 -11.71
CA ASN A 45 6.38 -3.62 -11.44
C ASN A 45 7.68 -2.82 -11.46
N ARG A 46 8.76 -3.37 -10.89
CA ARG A 46 10.10 -2.79 -11.00
C ARG A 46 10.54 -2.65 -12.46
N GLU A 47 10.46 -3.72 -13.26
CA GLU A 47 10.81 -3.64 -14.71
C GLU A 47 9.94 -2.64 -15.47
N ARG A 48 8.65 -2.55 -15.14
CA ARG A 48 7.68 -1.68 -15.82
C ARG A 48 7.91 -0.20 -15.55
N PHE A 49 8.28 0.18 -14.33
CA PHE A 49 8.39 1.58 -13.92
C PHE A 49 9.81 2.13 -13.93
N GLU A 50 10.83 1.27 -13.95
CA GLU A 50 12.23 1.69 -14.03
C GLU A 50 12.49 2.54 -15.30
N PRO A 51 12.99 3.78 -15.17
CA PRO A 51 13.43 4.56 -16.31
C PRO A 51 14.59 3.86 -17.05
N ALA A 52 14.42 3.60 -18.34
CA ALA A 52 15.43 2.91 -19.14
C ALA A 52 15.83 3.67 -20.40
N LEU A 53 17.08 3.50 -20.83
CA LEU A 53 17.54 3.95 -22.14
C LEU A 53 17.01 3.03 -23.26
N PRO A 54 16.83 3.54 -24.49
CA PRO A 54 16.47 2.71 -25.64
C PRO A 54 17.47 1.57 -25.86
N THR A 55 16.95 0.37 -26.12
CA THR A 55 17.75 -0.84 -26.33
C THR A 55 17.36 -1.55 -27.64
N MET A 56 18.31 -2.24 -28.26
CA MET A 56 18.03 -3.11 -29.42
C MET A 56 17.16 -4.33 -29.04
N ALA A 57 17.10 -4.67 -27.76
CA ALA A 57 16.28 -5.76 -27.22
C ALA A 57 14.83 -5.33 -26.89
N TRP A 58 14.34 -4.21 -27.44
CA TRP A 58 13.01 -3.68 -27.09
C TRP A 58 11.87 -4.66 -27.42
N ARG A 59 12.00 -5.46 -28.50
CA ARG A 59 10.97 -6.45 -28.88
C ARG A 59 10.81 -7.54 -27.82
N SER A 60 11.90 -8.17 -27.42
CA SER A 60 11.85 -9.19 -26.37
C SER A 60 11.45 -8.62 -25.02
N SER A 61 11.71 -7.33 -24.78
CA SER A 61 11.25 -6.63 -23.58
C SER A 61 9.73 -6.43 -23.59
N ILE A 62 9.14 -6.10 -24.75
CA ILE A 62 7.67 -6.10 -24.91
C ILE A 62 7.10 -7.50 -24.62
N ASP A 63 7.71 -8.56 -25.15
CA ASP A 63 7.20 -9.92 -24.96
C ASP A 63 7.20 -10.33 -23.48
N ARG A 64 8.26 -10.00 -22.73
CA ARG A 64 8.34 -10.22 -21.28
C ARG A 64 7.31 -9.38 -20.52
N LEU A 65 7.20 -8.10 -20.82
CA LEU A 65 6.22 -7.22 -20.18
C LEU A 65 4.78 -7.67 -20.46
N ALA A 66 4.50 -8.19 -21.65
CA ALA A 66 3.19 -8.72 -22.01
C ALA A 66 2.80 -9.94 -21.16
N GLU A 67 3.76 -10.76 -20.72
CA GLU A 67 3.52 -11.86 -19.81
C GLU A 67 3.14 -11.35 -18.40
N GLY A 68 3.93 -10.41 -17.86
CA GLY A 68 3.61 -9.80 -16.57
C GLY A 68 2.26 -9.06 -16.57
N MET A 69 1.89 -8.41 -17.69
CA MET A 69 0.58 -7.78 -17.85
C MET A 69 -0.59 -8.79 -17.85
N ARG A 70 -0.37 -10.02 -18.32
CA ARG A 70 -1.37 -11.09 -18.26
C ARG A 70 -1.52 -11.59 -16.82
N GLU A 71 -0.41 -11.90 -16.15
CA GLU A 71 -0.41 -12.35 -14.75
C GLU A 71 -1.06 -11.30 -13.82
N GLU A 72 -0.68 -10.02 -13.96
CA GLU A 72 -1.30 -8.90 -13.23
C GLU A 72 -2.81 -8.81 -13.52
N GLY A 73 -3.20 -8.96 -14.79
CA GLY A 73 -4.61 -8.92 -15.18
C GLY A 73 -5.44 -10.00 -14.52
N GLU A 74 -4.95 -11.24 -14.51
CA GLU A 74 -5.62 -12.37 -13.85
C GLU A 74 -5.71 -12.16 -12.34
N PHE A 75 -4.63 -11.70 -11.72
CA PHE A 75 -4.58 -11.34 -10.30
C PHE A 75 -5.63 -10.27 -9.95
N LEU A 76 -5.63 -9.14 -10.66
CA LEU A 76 -6.54 -8.02 -10.38
C LEU A 76 -8.00 -8.40 -10.59
N GLU A 77 -8.34 -9.09 -11.68
CA GLU A 77 -9.71 -9.52 -11.93
C GLU A 77 -10.19 -10.51 -10.85
N LYS A 78 -9.35 -11.42 -10.38
CA LYS A 78 -9.67 -12.30 -9.25
C LYS A 78 -9.97 -11.50 -7.98
N ARG A 79 -9.18 -10.46 -7.67
CA ARG A 79 -9.44 -9.57 -6.52
C ARG A 79 -10.72 -8.76 -6.69
N ARG A 80 -10.99 -8.23 -7.89
CA ARG A 80 -12.24 -7.50 -8.21
C ARG A 80 -13.47 -8.39 -8.06
N ILE A 81 -13.41 -9.64 -8.53
CA ILE A 81 -14.50 -10.62 -8.35
C ILE A 81 -14.74 -10.89 -6.87
N ALA A 82 -13.69 -11.07 -6.08
CA ALA A 82 -13.80 -11.35 -4.64
C ALA A 82 -14.54 -10.26 -3.85
N VAL A 83 -14.43 -8.99 -4.28
CA VAL A 83 -15.11 -7.86 -3.63
C VAL A 83 -16.41 -7.43 -4.33
N SER A 84 -16.78 -8.06 -5.45
CA SER A 84 -17.86 -7.62 -6.33
C SER A 84 -19.23 -7.55 -5.64
N VAL A 85 -19.55 -8.52 -4.77
CA VAL A 85 -20.81 -8.54 -4.02
C VAL A 85 -20.88 -7.35 -3.06
N ARG A 86 -19.79 -7.05 -2.33
CA ARG A 86 -19.72 -5.89 -1.45
C ARG A 86 -19.80 -4.59 -2.24
N ALA A 87 -19.08 -4.49 -3.34
CA ALA A 87 -19.08 -3.31 -4.21
C ALA A 87 -20.47 -3.05 -4.83
N ALA A 88 -21.25 -4.10 -5.11
CA ALA A 88 -22.61 -3.95 -5.65
C ALA A 88 -23.61 -3.35 -4.65
N GLY A 89 -23.34 -3.45 -3.33
CA GLY A 89 -24.16 -2.89 -2.26
C GLY A 89 -23.88 -1.42 -1.94
N VAL A 90 -22.87 -0.82 -2.58
CA VAL A 90 -22.47 0.57 -2.34
C VAL A 90 -23.52 1.54 -2.90
N PRO A 91 -23.84 2.66 -2.21
CA PRO A 91 -24.79 3.65 -2.72
C PRO A 91 -24.40 4.21 -4.10
N ARG A 92 -25.40 4.42 -4.96
CA ARG A 92 -25.23 4.99 -6.31
C ARG A 92 -25.57 6.48 -6.40
N ASP A 93 -26.32 6.97 -5.42
CA ASP A 93 -26.57 8.39 -5.27
C ASP A 93 -25.27 9.09 -4.82
N PRO A 94 -24.86 10.22 -5.42
CA PRO A 94 -23.59 10.86 -5.11
C PRO A 94 -23.43 11.25 -3.63
N ASP A 95 -24.45 11.83 -3.01
CA ASP A 95 -24.35 12.30 -1.63
C ASP A 95 -24.34 11.11 -0.67
N ALA A 96 -25.14 10.08 -0.94
CA ALA A 96 -25.09 8.84 -0.18
C ALA A 96 -23.76 8.09 -0.35
N PHE A 97 -23.16 8.13 -1.54
CA PHE A 97 -21.84 7.55 -1.80
C PHE A 97 -20.75 8.27 -1.00
N VAL A 98 -20.75 9.60 -0.98
CA VAL A 98 -19.77 10.39 -0.22
C VAL A 98 -19.87 10.06 1.26
N HIS A 99 -21.06 10.07 1.86
CA HIS A 99 -21.22 9.70 3.27
C HIS A 99 -20.75 8.26 3.55
N TRP A 100 -21.06 7.31 2.66
CA TRP A 100 -20.58 5.94 2.79
C TRP A 100 -19.05 5.84 2.68
N PHE A 101 -18.45 6.58 1.74
CA PHE A 101 -17.01 6.56 1.50
C PHE A 101 -16.26 7.18 2.69
N GLU A 102 -16.73 8.32 3.20
CA GLU A 102 -16.20 9.00 4.38
C GLU A 102 -16.29 8.13 5.65
N ALA A 103 -17.37 7.36 5.80
CA ALA A 103 -17.53 6.44 6.93
C ALA A 103 -16.45 5.34 6.99
N LEU A 104 -15.79 5.00 5.87
CA LEU A 104 -14.70 4.03 5.84
C LEU A 104 -13.49 4.43 6.69
N GLU A 105 -13.35 5.71 7.04
CA GLU A 105 -12.35 6.14 8.03
C GLU A 105 -12.60 5.51 9.41
N GLN A 106 -13.87 5.26 9.74
CA GLN A 106 -14.29 4.72 11.03
C GLN A 106 -14.58 3.21 10.94
N ASP A 107 -15.29 2.76 9.91
CA ASP A 107 -15.79 1.38 9.81
C ASP A 107 -15.20 0.58 8.63
N GLY A 108 -14.20 1.15 7.95
CA GLY A 108 -13.50 0.50 6.86
C GLY A 108 -12.73 -0.74 7.33
N PRO A 109 -12.51 -1.74 6.45
CA PRO A 109 -11.67 -2.89 6.77
C PRO A 109 -10.28 -2.47 7.25
N GLY A 110 -9.81 -3.08 8.33
CA GLY A 110 -8.51 -2.77 8.94
C GLY A 110 -8.50 -1.53 9.84
N GLN A 111 -9.62 -0.82 9.98
CA GLN A 111 -9.74 0.22 11.02
C GLN A 111 -9.71 -0.41 12.42
N HIS A 112 -9.13 0.32 13.36
CA HIS A 112 -8.97 -0.08 14.75
C HIS A 112 -8.17 -1.38 14.96
N ASP A 113 -7.32 -1.76 14.01
CA ASP A 113 -6.45 -2.93 14.17
C ASP A 113 -5.57 -2.77 15.44
N PRO A 114 -5.53 -3.78 16.34
CA PRO A 114 -4.82 -3.70 17.61
C PRO A 114 -3.30 -3.56 17.46
N LEU A 115 -2.75 -3.80 16.26
CA LEU A 115 -1.35 -3.53 15.95
C LEU A 115 -0.98 -2.07 16.21
N PHE A 116 -1.82 -1.10 15.83
CA PHE A 116 -1.46 0.32 15.91
C PHE A 116 -1.37 0.85 17.35
N PRO A 117 -2.35 0.59 18.24
CA PRO A 117 -2.19 0.88 19.67
C PRO A 117 -0.96 0.19 20.26
N TRP A 118 -0.69 -1.07 19.89
CA TRP A 118 0.48 -1.80 20.39
C TRP A 118 1.81 -1.19 19.91
N LEU A 119 1.92 -0.78 18.65
CA LEU A 119 3.07 -0.05 18.12
C LEU A 119 3.30 1.27 18.89
N ALA A 120 2.23 1.97 19.20
CA ALA A 120 2.29 3.24 19.91
C ALA A 120 2.72 3.09 21.37
N GLU A 121 2.30 2.02 22.06
CA GLU A 121 2.39 1.92 23.53
C GLU A 121 3.38 0.86 24.04
N ALA A 122 3.54 -0.25 23.32
CA ALA A 122 4.22 -1.44 23.83
C ALA A 122 5.43 -1.89 22.99
N ALA A 123 5.35 -1.84 21.66
CA ALA A 123 6.39 -2.36 20.76
C ALA A 123 7.80 -1.88 21.12
N THR A 124 8.79 -2.75 20.99
CA THR A 124 10.21 -2.39 21.12
C THR A 124 10.75 -1.76 19.81
N MET A 125 11.99 -1.25 19.85
CA MET A 125 12.62 -0.70 18.65
C MET A 125 12.79 -1.74 17.54
N GLU A 126 13.19 -2.98 17.88
CA GLU A 126 13.36 -4.06 16.90
C GLU A 126 12.04 -4.34 16.15
N GLU A 127 10.95 -4.36 16.90
CA GLU A 127 9.61 -4.64 16.40
C GLU A 127 9.07 -3.49 15.53
N MET A 128 9.29 -2.24 15.96
CA MET A 128 8.98 -1.05 15.16
C MET A 128 9.77 -1.05 13.85
N CYS A 129 11.08 -1.34 13.89
CA CYS A 129 11.91 -1.43 12.68
C CYS A 129 11.45 -2.55 11.76
N TRP A 130 11.02 -3.70 12.29
CA TRP A 130 10.45 -4.77 11.46
C TRP A 130 9.19 -4.29 10.73
N PHE A 131 8.26 -3.65 11.45
CA PHE A 131 7.03 -3.08 10.86
C PHE A 131 7.36 -2.05 9.77
N LEU A 132 8.22 -1.07 10.07
CA LEU A 132 8.63 -0.03 9.12
C LEU A 132 9.34 -0.60 7.91
N THR A 133 10.09 -1.70 8.06
CA THR A 133 10.71 -2.38 6.92
C THR A 133 9.64 -2.93 5.97
N GLN A 134 8.49 -3.39 6.47
CA GLN A 134 7.37 -3.82 5.63
C GLN A 134 6.70 -2.62 4.93
N GLU A 135 6.49 -1.53 5.66
CA GLU A 135 5.88 -0.30 5.11
C GLU A 135 6.74 0.28 3.98
N VAL A 136 8.05 0.42 4.20
CA VAL A 136 8.98 0.96 3.19
C VAL A 136 9.07 0.04 1.98
N ALA A 137 9.11 -1.28 2.18
CA ALA A 137 9.16 -2.23 1.06
C ALA A 137 7.83 -2.35 0.30
N GLY A 138 6.71 -2.11 0.99
CA GLY A 138 5.36 -2.09 0.43
C GLY A 138 4.94 -0.73 -0.14
N GLU A 139 5.77 0.31 0.03
CA GLU A 139 5.53 1.62 -0.56
C GLU A 139 5.54 1.49 -2.09
N ALA A 140 4.43 1.86 -2.71
CA ALA A 140 4.22 1.70 -4.16
C ALA A 140 4.55 2.98 -4.94
N GLY A 141 5.02 4.03 -4.26
CA GLY A 141 5.29 5.34 -4.84
C GLY A 141 3.99 6.10 -5.04
N PHE A 142 3.31 6.46 -3.95
CA PHE A 142 1.99 7.12 -3.99
C PHE A 142 1.95 8.33 -4.97
N GLU A 143 3.01 9.12 -5.03
CA GLU A 143 3.18 10.23 -5.95
C GLU A 143 3.18 9.80 -7.42
N ASP A 144 3.87 8.72 -7.76
CA ASP A 144 3.94 8.18 -9.12
C ASP A 144 2.62 7.54 -9.54
N LEU A 145 1.97 6.84 -8.62
CA LEU A 145 0.63 6.28 -8.84
C LEU A 145 -0.38 7.40 -9.09
N SER A 146 -0.30 8.50 -8.34
CA SER A 146 -1.11 9.70 -8.55
C SER A 146 -0.83 10.34 -9.91
N ALA A 147 0.45 10.40 -10.33
CA ALA A 147 0.86 10.89 -11.64
C ALA A 147 0.31 10.03 -12.80
N LEU A 148 0.33 8.71 -12.69
CA LEU A 148 -0.22 7.78 -13.68
C LEU A 148 -1.75 7.88 -13.77
N THR A 149 -2.41 7.92 -12.62
CA THR A 149 -3.88 7.89 -12.50
C THR A 149 -4.53 9.11 -13.15
N GLN A 150 -3.95 10.30 -12.97
CA GLN A 150 -4.54 11.55 -13.45
C GLN A 150 -4.56 11.71 -14.98
N VAL A 151 -3.79 10.90 -15.72
CA VAL A 151 -3.59 11.11 -17.16
C VAL A 151 -4.93 11.01 -17.89
N LYS A 152 -5.29 12.04 -18.67
CA LYS A 152 -6.55 12.14 -19.43
C LYS A 152 -7.86 12.05 -18.59
N LEU A 153 -7.81 12.24 -17.28
CA LEU A 153 -9.05 12.37 -16.48
C LEU A 153 -9.84 13.65 -16.82
N PRO A 154 -11.17 13.66 -16.58
CA PRO A 154 -11.97 14.89 -16.64
C PRO A 154 -11.38 16.00 -15.74
N ALA A 155 -11.62 17.26 -16.13
CA ALA A 155 -10.94 18.41 -15.54
C ALA A 155 -11.01 18.48 -14.00
N ARG A 156 -12.21 18.29 -13.43
CA ARG A 156 -12.41 18.36 -11.96
C ARG A 156 -11.57 17.33 -11.20
N PRO A 157 -11.76 16.00 -11.35
CA PRO A 157 -10.94 15.02 -10.62
C PRO A 157 -9.45 15.12 -10.97
N LYS A 158 -9.11 15.52 -12.20
CA LYS A 158 -7.70 15.74 -12.58
C LYS A 158 -7.05 16.86 -11.77
N LEU A 159 -7.74 17.98 -11.56
CA LEU A 159 -7.22 19.09 -10.77
C LEU A 159 -7.07 18.73 -9.29
N GLU A 160 -7.97 17.90 -8.74
CA GLU A 160 -7.83 17.42 -7.36
C GLU A 160 -6.61 16.51 -7.20
N ILE A 161 -6.44 15.51 -8.07
CA ILE A 161 -5.28 14.61 -8.03
C ILE A 161 -3.99 15.40 -8.31
N ALA A 162 -4.02 16.41 -9.19
CA ALA A 162 -2.85 17.25 -9.42
C ALA A 162 -2.44 18.08 -8.19
N ARG A 163 -3.40 18.51 -7.36
CA ARG A 163 -3.10 19.20 -6.09
C ARG A 163 -2.46 18.26 -5.09
N ASN A 164 -3.04 17.07 -4.93
CA ASN A 164 -2.50 16.04 -4.05
C ASN A 164 -1.10 15.60 -4.50
N TYR A 165 -0.90 15.29 -5.79
CA TYR A 165 0.43 15.06 -6.36
C TYR A 165 1.40 16.21 -6.06
N TRP A 166 0.98 17.47 -6.20
CA TRP A 166 1.86 18.60 -5.89
C TRP A 166 2.22 18.70 -4.40
N ASP A 167 1.34 18.25 -3.51
CA ASP A 167 1.60 18.17 -2.08
C ASP A 167 2.62 17.08 -1.77
N GLU A 168 2.44 15.88 -2.31
CA GLU A 168 3.38 14.75 -2.22
C GLU A 168 4.78 15.09 -2.72
N MET A 169 4.85 15.92 -3.78
CA MET A 169 6.10 16.48 -4.31
C MET A 169 6.68 17.62 -3.44
N GLY A 170 6.24 17.78 -2.19
CA GLY A 170 6.71 18.79 -1.26
C GLY A 170 6.50 20.22 -1.76
N ARG A 171 5.52 20.42 -2.64
CA ARG A 171 5.29 21.67 -3.38
C ARG A 171 6.56 22.20 -4.07
N GLY A 172 7.37 21.27 -4.58
CA GLY A 172 8.62 21.56 -5.28
C GLY A 172 9.84 21.74 -4.38
N ASN A 173 9.71 21.54 -3.07
CA ASN A 173 10.83 21.50 -2.14
C ASN A 173 11.25 20.04 -1.91
N PRO A 174 12.44 19.59 -2.38
CA PRO A 174 12.90 18.21 -2.22
C PRO A 174 12.97 17.74 -0.77
N LYS A 175 13.20 18.65 0.18
CA LYS A 175 13.25 18.32 1.63
C LYS A 175 11.88 18.10 2.27
N ALA A 176 10.81 18.42 1.53
CA ALA A 176 9.44 18.23 1.96
C ALA A 176 8.71 17.19 1.09
N MET A 177 9.40 16.56 0.13
CA MET A 177 8.83 15.46 -0.65
C MET A 177 8.63 14.27 0.27
N HIS A 178 7.47 13.63 0.18
CA HIS A 178 7.08 12.57 1.11
C HIS A 178 7.95 11.31 0.97
N GLY A 179 8.20 10.84 -0.25
CA GLY A 179 9.10 9.70 -0.51
C GLY A 179 10.48 9.84 0.14
N PRO A 180 11.25 10.92 -0.15
CA PRO A 180 12.54 11.19 0.49
C PRO A 180 12.49 11.31 2.01
N LEU A 181 11.37 11.74 2.61
CA LEU A 181 11.23 11.78 4.07
C LEU A 181 11.11 10.36 4.66
N LEU A 182 10.41 9.46 3.98
CA LEU A 182 10.33 8.05 4.37
C LEU A 182 11.68 7.34 4.19
N GLU A 183 12.37 7.58 3.06
CA GLU A 183 13.74 7.09 2.81
C GLU A 183 14.71 7.56 3.91
N ALA A 184 14.65 8.84 4.29
CA ALA A 184 15.51 9.38 5.35
C ALA A 184 15.26 8.70 6.70
N LEU A 185 14.00 8.36 7.03
CA LEU A 185 13.69 7.59 8.24
C LEU A 185 14.26 6.16 8.14
N ALA A 186 14.13 5.52 6.99
CA ALA A 186 14.66 4.18 6.74
C ALA A 186 16.18 4.14 6.92
N ASP A 187 16.90 5.09 6.30
CA ASP A 187 18.35 5.24 6.43
C ASP A 187 18.79 5.47 7.88
N ARG A 188 18.06 6.34 8.60
CA ARG A 188 18.34 6.66 10.01
C ARG A 188 18.22 5.46 10.93
N LEU A 189 17.25 4.59 10.67
CA LEU A 189 17.00 3.38 11.44
C LEU A 189 17.79 2.17 10.92
N GLY A 190 18.52 2.31 9.80
CA GLY A 190 19.26 1.24 9.16
C GLY A 190 18.34 0.11 8.66
N LEU A 191 17.19 0.47 8.10
CA LEU A 191 16.25 -0.50 7.54
C LEU A 191 16.78 -1.01 6.20
N GLU A 192 16.63 -2.31 5.96
CA GLU A 192 17.08 -2.98 4.74
C GLU A 192 15.88 -3.67 4.05
N PRO A 193 14.95 -2.89 3.48
CA PRO A 193 13.75 -3.42 2.84
C PRO A 193 14.12 -4.22 1.58
N THR A 194 13.60 -5.45 1.49
CA THR A 194 13.74 -6.30 0.30
C THR A 194 12.43 -6.98 -0.02
N VAL A 195 12.18 -7.26 -1.30
CA VAL A 195 10.98 -8.00 -1.75
C VAL A 195 10.94 -9.40 -1.13
N GLU A 196 12.10 -10.00 -0.88
CA GLU A 196 12.24 -11.32 -0.27
C GLU A 196 11.90 -11.32 1.22
N ALA A 197 12.26 -10.27 1.96
CA ALA A 197 11.97 -10.17 3.39
C ALA A 197 10.56 -9.63 3.70
N THR A 198 9.83 -9.17 2.69
CA THR A 198 8.52 -8.52 2.85
C THR A 198 7.38 -9.53 2.88
N VAL A 199 6.43 -9.34 3.79
CA VAL A 199 5.21 -10.15 3.86
C VAL A 199 4.36 -9.98 2.59
N TRP A 200 3.75 -11.08 2.12
CA TRP A 200 3.04 -11.07 0.85
C TRP A 200 1.84 -10.11 0.86
N GLU A 201 1.24 -9.83 2.01
CA GLU A 201 0.13 -8.89 2.17
C GLU A 201 0.53 -7.45 1.79
N ALA A 202 1.70 -7.01 2.23
CA ALA A 202 2.23 -5.68 1.91
C ALA A 202 2.56 -5.58 0.42
N LEU A 203 3.19 -6.63 -0.14
CA LEU A 203 3.43 -6.70 -1.58
C LEU A 203 2.12 -6.75 -2.40
N ALA A 204 1.10 -7.45 -1.91
CA ALA A 204 -0.20 -7.52 -2.57
C ALA A 204 -0.89 -6.15 -2.61
N LEU A 205 -0.82 -5.37 -1.52
CA LEU A 205 -1.30 -3.99 -1.51
C LEU A 205 -0.58 -3.16 -2.58
N ALA A 206 0.76 -3.18 -2.56
CA ALA A 206 1.59 -2.44 -3.53
C ALA A 206 1.28 -2.83 -4.98
N ASN A 207 1.19 -4.14 -5.25
CA ASN A 207 0.92 -4.67 -6.58
C ASN A 207 -0.50 -4.33 -7.08
N VAL A 208 -1.50 -4.33 -6.19
CA VAL A 208 -2.85 -3.85 -6.54
C VAL A 208 -2.79 -2.38 -6.91
N MET A 209 -2.18 -1.55 -6.07
CA MET A 209 -2.07 -0.10 -6.29
C MET A 209 -1.38 0.23 -7.62
N ALA A 210 -0.22 -0.38 -7.85
CA ALA A 210 0.55 -0.28 -9.09
C ALA A 210 -0.27 -0.70 -10.32
N GLY A 211 -0.90 -1.87 -10.28
CA GLY A 211 -1.65 -2.40 -11.42
C GLY A 211 -2.93 -1.62 -11.74
N LEU A 212 -3.60 -1.07 -10.73
CA LEU A 212 -4.75 -0.18 -10.94
C LEU A 212 -4.32 1.15 -11.60
N ALA A 213 -3.21 1.74 -11.17
CA ALA A 213 -2.70 3.01 -11.70
C ALA A 213 -2.13 2.87 -13.13
N ALA A 214 -1.40 1.78 -13.39
CA ALA A 214 -0.76 1.54 -14.69
C ALA A 214 -1.76 1.24 -15.82
N ASN A 215 -2.96 0.74 -15.49
CA ASN A 215 -3.90 0.25 -16.48
C ASN A 215 -5.17 1.10 -16.57
N ARG A 216 -5.41 1.67 -17.75
CA ARG A 216 -6.54 2.60 -17.95
C ARG A 216 -7.91 1.96 -17.84
N ARG A 217 -8.04 0.64 -17.97
CA ARG A 217 -9.32 -0.05 -17.71
C ARG A 217 -9.70 -0.01 -16.22
N TYR A 218 -8.74 0.30 -15.35
CA TYR A 218 -8.93 0.43 -13.90
C TYR A 218 -8.85 1.88 -13.39
N ALA A 219 -8.86 2.89 -14.26
CA ALA A 219 -8.67 4.28 -13.85
C ALA A 219 -9.56 4.72 -12.67
N TYR A 220 -10.85 4.37 -12.67
CA TYR A 220 -11.75 4.72 -11.56
C TYR A 220 -11.53 3.87 -10.30
N HIS A 221 -11.04 2.63 -10.44
CA HIS A 221 -10.64 1.82 -9.29
C HIS A 221 -9.39 2.43 -8.64
N SER A 222 -8.46 2.91 -9.45
CA SER A 222 -7.25 3.60 -8.96
C SER A 222 -7.59 4.89 -8.22
N ILE A 223 -8.55 5.69 -8.73
CA ILE A 223 -9.07 6.87 -7.99
C ILE A 223 -9.62 6.46 -6.62
N GLY A 224 -10.48 5.42 -6.58
CA GLY A 224 -11.04 4.94 -5.32
C GLY A 224 -9.98 4.40 -4.35
N ALA A 225 -8.96 3.72 -4.87
CA ALA A 225 -7.88 3.13 -4.08
C ALA A 225 -6.95 4.21 -3.48
N LEU A 226 -6.55 5.21 -4.27
CA LEU A 226 -5.80 6.37 -3.77
C LEU A 226 -6.62 7.14 -2.73
N GLY A 227 -7.90 7.41 -3.03
CA GLY A 227 -8.78 8.15 -2.12
C GLY A 227 -8.99 7.47 -0.78
N VAL A 228 -9.16 6.14 -0.74
CA VAL A 228 -9.37 5.43 0.53
C VAL A 228 -8.09 5.31 1.34
N ILE A 229 -6.91 5.23 0.70
CA ILE A 229 -5.63 5.26 1.41
C ILE A 229 -5.44 6.60 2.10
N GLU A 230 -5.60 7.70 1.36
CA GLU A 230 -5.51 9.08 1.87
C GLU A 230 -6.46 9.31 3.05
N GLN A 231 -7.68 8.81 2.95
CA GLN A 231 -8.67 9.00 4.00
C GLN A 231 -8.40 8.15 5.25
N THR A 232 -7.81 6.96 5.10
CA THR A 232 -7.71 5.98 6.19
C THR A 232 -6.33 5.88 6.83
N ALA A 233 -5.28 6.36 6.15
CA ALA A 233 -3.90 6.32 6.65
C ALA A 233 -3.61 7.26 7.84
N PRO A 234 -4.21 8.46 7.97
CA PRO A 234 -3.82 9.42 9.01
C PRO A 234 -3.90 8.87 10.43
N SER A 235 -4.99 8.19 10.78
CA SER A 235 -5.18 7.61 12.11
C SER A 235 -4.08 6.59 12.47
N ARG A 236 -3.62 5.81 11.49
CA ARG A 236 -2.52 4.84 11.64
C ARG A 236 -1.17 5.55 11.75
N ALA A 237 -0.93 6.58 10.95
CA ALA A 237 0.28 7.40 11.02
C ALA A 237 0.44 8.06 12.40
N VAL A 238 -0.65 8.51 13.03
CA VAL A 238 -0.65 9.02 14.42
C VAL A 238 -0.07 7.99 15.40
N PHE A 239 -0.49 6.72 15.30
CA PHE A 239 0.00 5.67 16.20
C PHE A 239 1.48 5.35 15.96
N VAL A 240 1.91 5.25 14.70
CA VAL A 240 3.32 5.01 14.36
C VAL A 240 4.19 6.17 14.85
N GLY A 241 3.78 7.42 14.63
CA GLY A 241 4.45 8.61 15.14
C GLY A 241 4.58 8.64 16.67
N LYS A 242 3.52 8.26 17.39
CA LYS A 242 3.55 8.09 18.85
C LYS A 242 4.57 7.03 19.28
N GLY A 243 4.59 5.88 18.61
CA GLY A 243 5.54 4.79 18.88
C GLY A 243 6.99 5.22 18.66
N LEU A 244 7.28 5.85 17.51
CA LEU A 244 8.60 6.40 17.19
C LEU A 244 9.07 7.41 18.23
N LYS A 245 8.19 8.32 18.66
CA LYS A 245 8.47 9.30 19.71
C LYS A 245 8.79 8.62 21.06
N ARG A 246 7.99 7.62 21.46
CA ARG A 246 8.20 6.84 22.69
C ARG A 246 9.56 6.12 22.67
N LEU A 247 9.94 5.59 21.51
CA LEU A 247 11.20 4.87 21.29
C LEU A 247 12.42 5.79 21.11
N GLY A 248 12.24 7.11 21.22
CA GLY A 248 13.34 8.08 21.21
C GLY A 248 13.79 8.54 19.82
N VAL A 249 13.03 8.26 18.76
CA VAL A 249 13.34 8.74 17.41
C VAL A 249 13.15 10.26 17.34
N PRO A 250 14.18 11.04 16.93
CA PRO A 250 14.12 12.50 16.87
C PRO A 250 12.98 13.00 15.97
N ALA A 251 12.44 14.18 16.29
CA ALA A 251 11.32 14.77 15.55
C ALA A 251 11.63 15.00 14.06
N GLY A 252 12.88 15.38 13.75
CA GLY A 252 13.31 15.58 12.37
C GLY A 252 13.34 14.29 11.54
N ASP A 253 13.54 13.14 12.18
CA ASP A 253 13.68 11.86 11.48
C ASP A 253 12.32 11.17 11.28
N ARG A 254 11.32 11.43 12.14
CA ARG A 254 9.95 10.88 11.99
C ARG A 254 8.97 11.81 11.26
N HIS A 255 9.49 12.81 10.55
CA HIS A 255 8.68 13.88 9.95
C HIS A 255 7.62 13.35 8.96
N TYR A 256 7.93 12.28 8.23
CA TYR A 256 6.97 11.60 7.35
C TYR A 256 5.66 11.26 8.07
N PHE A 257 5.71 10.57 9.22
CA PHE A 257 4.50 10.21 9.97
C PHE A 257 3.85 11.41 10.63
N ASP A 258 4.64 12.39 11.11
CA ASP A 258 4.09 13.62 11.71
C ASP A 258 3.33 14.46 10.65
N LEU A 259 3.70 14.42 9.37
CA LEU A 259 2.98 15.10 8.27
C LEU A 259 1.63 14.44 7.95
N HIS A 260 1.58 13.11 8.01
CA HIS A 260 0.37 12.35 7.71
C HIS A 260 -0.55 12.20 8.93
N ALA A 261 -0.13 12.61 10.12
CA ALA A 261 -0.88 12.53 11.37
C ALA A 261 -1.82 13.75 11.58
N ILE A 262 -2.68 14.03 10.60
CA ILE A 262 -3.61 15.17 10.57
C ILE A 262 -4.90 14.89 11.33
#